data_AF-A0A972UYZ7-F1
#
_entry.id   AF-A0A972UYZ7-F1
#
_cell.length_a   1.000
_cell.length_b   1.000
_cell.length_c   1.000
_cell.angle_alpha   90.00
_cell.angle_beta   90.00
_cell.angle_gamma   90.00
#
_symmetry.space_group_name_H-M   'P 1'
#
loop_
_entity.id
_entity.type
_entity.pdbx_description
1 polymer ?
#
loop_
_entity_poly.entity_id
_entity_poly.type
_entity_poly.pdbx_seq_one_letter_code
_entity_poly.pdbx_strand_id
1 'polypeptide(L)'
;NCIIYGNIANEIELGKNDEAAFNYFFDHCIIQVQDTFNTSNKDHYNNIWKGSEYNPKFVDPYEDYIFELDTLSPAKDMGNEIYSTMFPLDIKGQNRDVDSGPDLGAYERIEKTKK
;
A
#
# COMPACT_ATOMS: atom_id res chain seq x y z
N ASN A 1 -4.95 -3.61 -0.52
CA ASN A 1 -4.43 -2.62 0.44
C ASN A 1 -2.96 -2.89 0.75
N CYS A 2 -2.09 -2.79 -0.26
CA CYS A 2 -0.66 -3.07 -0.08
C CYS A 2 0.20 -1.85 -0.41
N ILE A 3 1.39 -1.81 0.18
CA ILE A 3 2.46 -0.89 -0.19
C ILE A 3 3.64 -1.75 -0.60
N ILE A 4 4.06 -1.63 -1.87
CA ILE A 4 5.24 -2.28 -2.42
C ILE A 4 6.18 -1.15 -2.85
N TYR A 5 6.99 -0.68 -1.92
CA TYR A 5 7.79 0.54 -2.10
C TYR A 5 9.15 0.41 -1.39
N GLY A 6 10.19 0.97 -2.00
CA GLY A 6 11.55 0.95 -1.46
C GLY A 6 12.50 1.83 -2.27
N ASN A 7 13.79 1.49 -2.20
CA ASN A 7 14.88 2.27 -2.79
C ASN A 7 15.20 1.90 -4.24
N ILE A 8 14.62 0.81 -4.76
CA ILE A 8 14.85 0.32 -6.12
C ILE A 8 13.76 0.93 -7.02
N ALA A 9 14.13 1.28 -8.25
CA ALA A 9 13.19 1.88 -9.20
C ALA A 9 12.04 0.95 -9.60
N ASN A 10 12.27 -0.36 -9.55
CA ASN A 10 11.27 -1.41 -9.74
C ASN A 10 11.35 -2.36 -8.55
N GLU A 11 10.42 -2.21 -7.61
CA GLU A 11 10.29 -3.08 -6.43
C GLU A 11 9.58 -4.40 -6.73
N ILE A 12 9.04 -4.55 -7.95
CA ILE A 12 8.41 -5.78 -8.40
C ILE A 12 8.78 -6.10 -9.84
N GLU A 13 9.01 -7.39 -10.08
CA GLU A 13 9.16 -7.99 -11.40
C GLU A 13 8.25 -9.21 -11.53
N LEU A 14 7.60 -9.35 -12.67
CA LEU A 14 6.62 -10.39 -12.95
C LEU A 14 7.17 -11.35 -14.01
N GLY A 15 7.54 -12.56 -13.58
CA GLY A 15 8.06 -13.61 -14.46
C GLY A 15 7.01 -14.68 -14.73
N LYS A 16 6.53 -14.76 -15.97
CA LYS A 16 5.67 -15.86 -16.43
C LYS A 16 6.54 -17.00 -17.00
N ASN A 17 6.23 -18.24 -16.63
CA ASN A 17 6.65 -19.42 -17.37
C ASN A 17 5.40 -20.16 -17.90
N ASP A 18 5.59 -21.01 -18.91
CA ASP A 18 4.48 -21.77 -19.50
C ASP A 18 4.20 -23.09 -18.78
N GLU A 19 4.98 -23.39 -17.73
CA GLU A 19 4.87 -24.62 -16.94
C GLU A 19 3.84 -24.53 -15.81
N ALA A 20 3.42 -23.31 -15.43
CA ALA A 20 2.50 -23.07 -14.33
C ALA A 20 1.48 -21.97 -14.65
N ALA A 21 0.36 -21.99 -13.92
CA ALA A 21 -0.63 -20.91 -14.00
C ALA A 21 -0.05 -19.62 -13.41
N PHE A 22 -0.15 -18.52 -14.17
CA PHE A 22 0.38 -17.22 -13.76
C PHE A 22 -0.74 -16.31 -13.24
N ASN A 23 -1.23 -16.61 -12.04
CA ASN A 23 -2.36 -15.92 -11.43
C ASN A 23 -1.87 -14.92 -10.38
N TYR A 24 -2.22 -13.65 -10.55
CA TYR A 24 -1.96 -12.60 -9.57
C TYR A 24 -3.04 -11.52 -9.70
N PHE A 25 -3.29 -10.80 -8.61
CA PHE A 25 -4.19 -9.66 -8.59
C PHE A 25 -3.71 -8.66 -7.54
N PHE A 26 -3.44 -7.44 -7.98
CA PHE A 26 -3.13 -6.31 -7.11
C PHE A 26 -4.37 -5.45 -6.97
N ASP A 27 -4.80 -5.21 -5.74
CA ASP A 27 -6.01 -4.47 -5.43
C ASP A 27 -5.76 -3.43 -4.35
N HIS A 28 -5.95 -2.16 -4.70
CA HIS A 28 -5.62 -1.00 -3.85
C HIS A 28 -4.17 -1.07 -3.38
N CYS A 29 -3.25 -0.75 -4.28
CA CYS A 29 -1.82 -0.86 -4.01
C CYS A 29 -1.06 0.39 -4.43
N ILE A 30 -0.13 0.82 -3.58
CA ILE A 30 0.98 1.66 -4.01
C ILE A 30 2.12 0.74 -4.47
N ILE A 31 2.67 0.99 -5.64
CA ILE A 31 3.77 0.18 -6.22
C ILE A 31 4.87 1.09 -6.77
N GLN A 32 6.09 0.95 -6.28
CA GLN A 32 7.26 1.61 -6.84
C GLN A 32 7.75 0.84 -8.06
N VAL A 33 7.41 1.35 -9.23
CA VAL A 33 7.81 0.84 -10.54
C VAL A 33 8.03 2.02 -11.48
N GLN A 34 8.79 1.79 -12.54
CA GLN A 34 8.92 2.75 -13.64
C GLN A 34 7.56 2.99 -14.32
N ASP A 35 7.42 4.17 -14.95
CA ASP A 35 6.20 4.56 -15.66
C ASP A 35 5.80 3.57 -16.76
N THR A 36 6.79 2.87 -17.33
CA THR A 36 6.63 1.82 -18.35
C THR A 36 5.94 0.56 -17.85
N PHE A 37 5.85 0.35 -16.53
CA PHE A 37 5.15 -0.80 -15.96
C PHE A 37 3.63 -0.68 -16.19
N ASN A 38 3.06 -1.64 -16.93
CA ASN A 38 1.67 -1.58 -17.39
C ASN A 38 0.71 -2.14 -16.34
N THR A 39 -0.09 -1.25 -15.75
CA THR A 39 -1.16 -1.58 -14.78
C THR A 39 -2.56 -1.41 -15.37
N SER A 40 -2.69 -1.36 -16.71
CA SER A 40 -3.97 -1.10 -17.39
C SER A 40 -4.87 -2.34 -17.44
N ASN A 41 -4.31 -3.54 -17.29
CA ASN A 41 -5.10 -4.78 -17.31
C ASN A 41 -5.90 -4.93 -16.02
N LYS A 42 -7.21 -4.73 -16.10
CA LYS A 42 -8.12 -4.79 -14.94
C LYS A 42 -8.35 -6.19 -14.39
N ASP A 43 -7.98 -7.24 -15.13
CA ASP A 43 -8.00 -8.62 -14.61
C ASP A 43 -6.89 -8.86 -13.58
N HIS A 44 -5.86 -8.01 -13.57
CA HIS A 44 -4.69 -8.13 -12.69
C HIS A 44 -4.47 -6.92 -11.77
N TYR A 45 -5.04 -5.77 -12.11
CA TYR A 45 -4.75 -4.51 -11.43
C TYR A 45 -6.03 -3.71 -11.20
N ASN A 46 -6.37 -3.53 -9.92
CA ASN A 46 -7.46 -2.67 -9.49
C ASN A 46 -6.93 -1.59 -8.55
N ASN A 47 -7.27 -0.33 -8.82
CA ASN A 47 -6.84 0.85 -8.04
C ASN A 47 -5.35 0.83 -7.67
N ILE A 48 -4.50 1.08 -8.67
CA ILE A 48 -3.05 1.09 -8.50
C ILE A 48 -2.52 2.51 -8.60
N TRP A 49 -1.71 2.89 -7.63
CA TRP A 49 -0.96 4.12 -7.59
C TRP A 49 0.53 3.76 -7.71
N LYS A 50 1.25 4.40 -8.63
CA LYS A 50 2.60 3.96 -8.96
C LYS A 50 3.61 5.09 -9.06
N GLY A 51 4.85 4.77 -8.74
CA GLY A 51 5.98 5.69 -8.83
C GLY A 51 6.15 6.59 -7.62
N SER A 52 7.16 7.45 -7.71
CA SER A 52 7.66 8.26 -6.59
C SER A 52 6.69 9.36 -6.13
N GLU A 53 5.71 9.72 -6.95
CA GLU A 53 4.65 10.67 -6.58
C GLU A 53 3.73 10.12 -5.47
N TYR A 54 3.63 8.79 -5.35
CA TYR A 54 2.89 8.11 -4.28
C TYR A 54 3.81 7.53 -3.20
N ASN A 55 4.95 8.19 -2.94
CA ASN A 55 5.83 7.80 -1.84
C ASN A 55 5.03 7.66 -0.52
N PRO A 56 5.02 6.50 0.14
CA PRO A 56 4.21 6.26 1.34
C PRO A 56 4.54 7.13 2.56
N LYS A 57 5.69 7.83 2.56
CA LYS A 57 6.13 8.71 3.66
C LYS A 57 5.99 8.05 5.04
N PHE A 58 6.85 7.07 5.30
CA PHE A 58 6.97 6.48 6.64
C PHE A 58 7.65 7.46 7.62
N VAL A 59 7.30 7.37 8.90
CA VAL A 59 7.82 8.25 9.95
C VAL A 59 9.35 8.18 10.05
N ASP A 60 9.92 6.98 10.17
CA ASP A 60 11.36 6.78 10.19
C ASP A 60 11.73 5.33 9.81
N PRO A 61 11.71 4.98 8.52
CA PRO A 61 11.92 3.60 8.08
C PRO A 61 13.39 3.16 8.09
N TYR A 62 14.36 4.07 8.34
CA TYR A 62 15.79 3.79 8.15
C TYR A 62 16.58 3.74 9.46
N GLU A 63 16.28 4.61 10.43
CA GLU A 63 17.00 4.64 11.70
C GLU A 63 16.21 3.85 12.76
N ASP A 64 14.96 4.25 13.02
CA ASP A 64 14.12 3.65 14.06
C ASP A 64 13.17 2.55 13.56
N TYR A 65 13.13 2.29 12.24
CA TYR A 65 12.25 1.29 11.60
C TYR A 65 10.75 1.49 11.90
N ILE A 66 10.31 2.74 11.96
CA ILE A 66 8.92 3.16 12.17
C ILE A 66 8.24 3.29 10.81
N PHE A 67 7.48 2.24 10.47
CA PHE A 67 6.76 2.09 9.20
C PHE A 67 5.30 2.59 9.26
N GLU A 68 4.89 3.21 10.36
CA GLU A 68 3.67 4.01 10.35
C GLU A 68 3.78 5.18 9.37
N LEU A 69 2.63 5.58 8.83
CA LEU A 69 2.54 6.70 7.91
C LEU A 69 2.73 8.04 8.64
N ASP A 70 3.47 8.95 8.03
CA ASP A 70 3.55 10.33 8.47
C ASP A 70 2.29 11.13 8.08
N THR A 71 2.24 12.40 8.47
CA THR A 71 1.06 13.25 8.25
C THR A 71 0.83 13.69 6.80
N LEU A 72 1.82 13.50 5.92
CA LEU A 72 1.78 13.88 4.51
C LEU A 72 1.72 12.65 3.59
N SER A 73 1.58 11.46 4.17
CA SER A 73 1.49 10.23 3.41
C SER A 73 0.31 10.26 2.45
N PRO A 74 0.54 10.00 1.15
CA PRO A 74 -0.55 9.79 0.23
C PRO A 74 -1.32 8.53 0.60
N ALA A 75 -0.69 7.51 1.20
CA ALA A 75 -1.27 6.20 1.50
C ALA A 75 -2.46 6.22 2.49
N LYS A 76 -2.76 7.39 3.07
CA LYS A 76 -3.84 7.58 4.03
C LYS A 76 -5.23 7.48 3.38
N ASP A 77 -6.17 6.79 4.01
CA ASP A 77 -7.57 6.60 3.56
C ASP A 77 -7.72 6.04 2.13
N MET A 78 -6.69 5.37 1.58
CA MET A 78 -6.68 4.88 0.19
C MET A 78 -7.01 3.39 0.05
N GLY A 79 -7.22 2.70 1.16
CA GLY A 79 -7.53 1.28 1.18
C GLY A 79 -8.99 0.98 0.84
N ASN A 80 -9.23 -0.26 0.45
CA ASN A 80 -10.55 -0.83 0.28
C ASN A 80 -11.18 -1.15 1.64
N GLU A 81 -12.32 -0.52 1.93
CA GLU A 81 -13.10 -0.70 3.16
C GLU A 81 -13.60 -2.14 3.36
N ILE A 82 -13.87 -2.88 2.28
CA ILE A 82 -14.33 -4.27 2.37
C ILE A 82 -13.24 -5.13 3.02
N TYR A 83 -11.97 -4.93 2.65
CA TYR A 83 -10.86 -5.67 3.26
C TYR A 83 -10.67 -5.29 4.72
N SER A 84 -10.87 -4.04 5.09
CA SER A 84 -10.82 -3.63 6.50
C SER A 84 -11.99 -4.17 7.30
N THR A 85 -13.17 -4.37 6.70
CA THR A 85 -14.26 -5.08 7.37
C THR A 85 -13.91 -6.54 7.66
N MET A 86 -13.21 -7.21 6.73
CA MET A 86 -12.77 -8.60 6.90
C MET A 86 -11.58 -8.73 7.87
N PHE A 87 -10.69 -7.74 7.86
CA PHE A 87 -9.46 -7.70 8.65
C PHE A 87 -9.38 -6.35 9.39
N PRO A 88 -10.17 -6.17 10.46
CA PRO A 88 -10.40 -4.86 11.06
C PRO A 88 -9.23 -4.30 11.84
N LEU A 89 -8.23 -5.13 12.16
CA LEU A 89 -7.10 -4.71 12.96
C LEU A 89 -5.83 -4.63 12.12
N ASP A 90 -5.05 -3.57 12.35
CA ASP A 90 -3.69 -3.44 11.84
C ASP A 90 -2.70 -4.30 12.65
N ILE A 91 -1.41 -4.24 12.30
CA ILE A 91 -0.37 -5.03 12.99
C ILE A 91 -0.16 -4.62 14.47
N LYS A 92 -0.61 -3.43 14.89
CA LYS A 92 -0.59 -2.95 16.28
C LYS A 92 -1.92 -3.14 16.99
N GLY A 93 -2.88 -3.83 16.38
CA GLY A 93 -4.22 -4.05 16.95
C GLY A 93 -5.10 -2.80 16.93
N GLN A 94 -4.76 -1.78 16.14
CA GLN A 94 -5.60 -0.61 15.93
C GLN A 94 -6.69 -0.93 14.92
N ASN A 95 -7.88 -0.37 15.11
CA ASN A 95 -8.94 -0.49 14.13
C ASN A 95 -8.56 0.29 12.87
N ARG A 96 -8.76 -0.32 11.69
CA ARG A 96 -8.51 0.27 10.37
C ARG A 96 -9.64 1.17 9.86
N ASP A 97 -10.78 1.18 10.53
CA ASP A 97 -11.94 2.00 10.17
C ASP A 97 -12.19 3.04 11.26
N VAL A 98 -11.24 3.96 11.41
CA VAL A 98 -11.24 4.98 12.49
C VAL A 98 -11.39 6.41 11.98
N ASP A 99 -11.24 6.63 10.68
CA ASP A 99 -11.36 7.93 10.01
C ASP A 99 -12.09 7.82 8.67
N SER A 100 -11.58 8.40 7.56
CA SER A 100 -12.35 8.51 6.31
C SER A 100 -12.24 7.27 5.43
N GLY A 101 -11.33 6.36 5.76
CA GLY A 101 -11.17 5.06 5.11
C GLY A 101 -9.88 4.42 5.61
N PRO A 102 -9.66 3.13 5.35
CA PRO A 102 -8.46 2.47 5.84
C PRO A 102 -7.21 2.92 5.11
N ASP A 103 -6.10 2.97 5.84
CA ASP A 103 -4.79 3.23 5.26
C ASP A 103 -4.27 2.02 4.46
N LEU A 104 -3.46 2.31 3.43
CA LEU A 104 -2.71 1.26 2.75
C LEU A 104 -1.56 0.76 3.62
N GLY A 105 -1.29 -0.54 3.55
CA GLY A 105 -0.16 -1.16 4.24
C GLY A 105 -0.51 -1.76 5.60
N ALA A 106 0.51 -1.98 6.43
CA ALA A 106 0.41 -2.81 7.63
C ALA A 106 -0.08 -2.06 8.88
N TYR A 107 -0.03 -0.73 8.85
CA TYR A 107 -0.34 0.14 9.99
C TYR A 107 -1.48 1.08 9.64
N GLU A 108 -2.30 1.38 10.63
CA GLU A 108 -3.28 2.46 10.57
C GLU A 108 -2.70 3.71 11.25
N ARG A 109 -2.75 4.86 10.59
CA ARG A 109 -2.27 6.12 11.14
C ARG A 109 -3.27 6.68 12.12
N ILE A 110 -2.92 6.61 13.40
CA ILE A 110 -3.73 7.21 14.46
C ILE A 110 -3.42 8.69 14.62
N GLU A 111 -4.40 9.54 14.28
CA GLU A 111 -4.31 10.98 14.52
C GLU A 111 -4.34 11.28 16.02
N LYS A 112 -3.26 11.89 16.53
CA LYS A 112 -3.28 12.44 17.88
C LYS A 112 -4.09 13.73 17.85
N THR A 113 -5.28 13.72 18.46
CA THR A 113 -5.99 14.96 18.78
C THR A 113 -5.07 15.87 19.60
N LYS A 114 -4.86 17.11 19.13
CA LYS A 114 -4.17 18.13 19.92
C LYS A 114 -4.91 18.29 21.25
N LYS A 115 -4.20 18.07 22.36
CA LYS A 115 -4.67 18.40 23.70
C LYS A 115 -4.80 19.91 23.86
#